data_AF-A0A1J5WRB1-F1
#
_entry.id   AF-A0A1J5WRB1-F1
#
_cell.length_a   1.000
_cell.length_b   1.000
_cell.length_c   1.000
_cell.angle_alpha   90.00
_cell.angle_beta   90.00
_cell.angle_gamma   90.00
#
_symmetry.space_group_name_H-M   'P 1'
#
loop_
_entity.id
_entity.type
_entity.pdbx_description
1 polymer ?
#
loop_
_entity_poly.entity_id
_entity_poly.type
_entity_poly.pdbx_seq_one_letter_code
_entity_poly.pdbx_strand_id
1 'polypeptide(L)'
;YNITRILKEENNSIWVGKVKSLSLKGYAIEIFPKLRIHQENVMEELVVLPDCLENIFGMLKMENKSIWVGKVRKVSLTGHAKRIEDKLDFTLMAPDTQEENGG
;
A
#
# COMPACT_ATOMS: atom_id res chain seq x y z
N TYR A 1 14.46 12.34 -12.79
CA TYR A 1 13.76 11.29 -12.03
C TYR A 1 13.18 11.95 -10.77
N ASN A 2 11.87 12.21 -10.72
CA ASN A 2 11.27 13.28 -9.87
C ASN A 2 10.60 12.80 -8.56
N ILE A 3 11.10 11.74 -7.91
CA ILE A 3 10.63 11.34 -6.57
C ILE A 3 11.61 11.69 -5.44
N THR A 4 12.84 12.11 -5.77
CA THR A 4 13.92 12.33 -4.79
C THR A 4 13.54 13.32 -3.69
N ARG A 5 12.69 14.32 -3.97
CA ARG A 5 12.21 15.25 -2.95
C ARG A 5 11.26 14.56 -1.97
N ILE A 6 10.35 13.72 -2.46
CA ILE A 6 9.40 12.95 -1.65
C ILE A 6 10.13 11.93 -0.77
N LEU A 7 11.18 11.30 -1.29
CA LEU A 7 11.95 10.30 -0.54
C LEU A 7 12.69 10.88 0.68
N LYS A 8 12.95 12.20 0.68
CA LYS A 8 13.56 12.92 1.82
C LYS A 8 12.58 13.19 2.96
N GLU A 9 11.28 13.10 2.69
CA GLU A 9 10.26 13.31 3.71
C GLU A 9 10.29 12.17 4.75
N GLU A 10 9.79 12.47 5.95
CA GLU A 10 9.65 11.47 7.01
C GLU A 10 8.57 10.44 6.64
N ASN A 11 8.64 9.25 7.24
CA ASN A 11 7.58 8.26 7.05
C ASN A 11 6.25 8.79 7.62
N ASN A 12 5.13 8.47 6.97
CA ASN A 12 3.79 8.95 7.35
C ASN A 12 3.64 10.49 7.40
N SER A 13 4.43 11.25 6.64
CA SER A 13 4.36 12.73 6.64
C SER A 13 3.44 13.29 5.55
N ILE A 14 3.25 12.56 4.44
CA ILE A 14 2.47 13.03 3.29
C ILE A 14 1.02 12.59 3.44
N TRP A 15 0.15 13.53 3.83
CA TRP A 15 -1.27 13.25 3.98
C TRP A 15 -1.97 13.11 2.63
N VAL A 16 -2.56 11.94 2.39
CA VAL A 16 -3.34 11.65 1.16
C VAL A 16 -4.85 11.57 1.40
N GLY A 17 -5.30 11.65 2.65
CA GLY A 17 -6.71 11.56 3.01
C GLY A 17 -7.30 10.16 2.79
N LYS A 18 -8.54 10.09 2.31
CA LYS A 18 -9.23 8.85 1.96
C LYS A 18 -8.89 8.46 0.53
N VAL A 19 -8.47 7.22 0.33
CA VAL A 19 -7.97 6.67 -0.93
C VAL A 19 -8.84 5.48 -1.33
N LYS A 20 -9.55 5.62 -2.45
CA LYS A 20 -10.38 4.55 -3.00
C LYS A 20 -9.52 3.38 -3.51
N SER A 21 -8.46 3.67 -4.25
CA SER A 21 -7.52 2.67 -4.79
C SER A 21 -6.11 3.26 -4.84
N LEU A 22 -5.11 2.45 -4.51
CA LEU A 22 -3.70 2.81 -4.55
C LEU A 22 -2.94 1.81 -5.41
N SER A 23 -2.36 2.27 -6.52
CA SER A 23 -1.48 1.47 -7.38
C SER A 23 -0.08 2.08 -7.41
N LEU A 24 0.91 1.32 -6.94
CA LEU A 24 2.32 1.71 -6.91
C LEU A 24 3.12 0.77 -7.81
N LYS A 25 3.85 1.34 -8.76
CA LYS A 25 4.63 0.62 -9.77
C LYS A 25 6.06 1.11 -9.83
N GLY A 26 7.00 0.19 -10.00
CA GLY A 26 8.43 0.52 -10.07
C GLY A 26 8.88 1.39 -8.89
N TYR A 27 9.65 2.44 -9.17
CA TYR A 27 10.23 3.33 -8.15
C TYR A 27 9.19 4.13 -7.34
N ALA A 28 7.94 4.23 -7.79
CA ALA A 28 6.89 4.85 -6.98
C ALA A 28 6.64 4.08 -5.67
N ILE A 29 7.02 2.80 -5.60
CA ILE A 29 6.87 1.99 -4.39
C ILE A 29 7.69 2.56 -3.22
N GLU A 30 8.83 3.18 -3.48
CA GLU A 30 9.67 3.78 -2.44
C GLU A 30 9.00 4.96 -1.72
N ILE A 31 7.96 5.57 -2.32
CA ILE A 31 7.19 6.63 -1.67
C ILE A 31 6.17 6.07 -0.68
N PHE A 32 5.83 4.77 -0.74
CA PHE A 32 4.75 4.19 0.04
C PHE A 32 4.88 4.46 1.55
N PRO A 33 6.07 4.27 2.17
CA PRO A 33 6.26 4.57 3.60
C PRO A 33 6.06 6.04 3.96
N LYS A 34 6.09 6.95 2.98
CA LYS A 34 5.94 8.40 3.17
C LYS A 34 4.48 8.82 3.22
N LEU A 35 3.58 8.00 2.66
CA LEU A 35 2.15 8.30 2.59
C LEU A 35 1.47 8.03 3.94
N ARG A 36 0.64 8.97 4.38
CA ARG A 36 -0.26 8.82 5.52
C ARG A 36 -1.69 8.72 5.02
N ILE A 37 -2.23 7.51 5.08
CA ILE A 37 -3.62 7.21 4.73
C ILE A 37 -4.52 7.48 5.95
N HIS A 38 -5.70 8.03 5.71
CA HIS A 38 -6.68 8.30 6.78
C HIS A 38 -7.05 7.01 7.54
N GLN A 39 -7.16 7.05 8.87
CA GLN A 39 -7.46 5.87 9.69
C GLN A 39 -8.81 5.22 9.36
N GLU A 40 -9.84 6.04 9.09
CA GLU A 40 -11.14 5.59 8.59
C GLU A 40 -11.15 5.13 7.12
N ASN A 41 -10.00 5.04 6.44
CA ASN A 41 -9.97 4.64 5.05
C ASN A 41 -10.40 3.18 4.88
N VAL A 42 -11.33 2.96 3.95
CA VAL A 42 -11.69 1.66 3.41
C VAL A 42 -11.31 1.66 1.94
N MET A 43 -10.16 1.05 1.64
CA MET A 43 -9.62 0.97 0.29
C MET A 43 -10.25 -0.21 -0.45
N GLU A 44 -10.68 0.01 -1.69
CA GLU A 44 -11.16 -1.06 -2.56
C GLU A 44 -10.00 -1.97 -2.99
N GLU A 45 -8.88 -1.37 -3.40
CA GLU A 45 -7.74 -2.13 -3.91
C GLU A 45 -6.40 -1.45 -3.64
N LEU A 46 -5.46 -2.20 -3.06
CA LEU A 46 -4.04 -1.89 -3.02
C LEU A 46 -3.30 -2.79 -4.02
N VAL A 47 -2.53 -2.19 -4.93
CA VAL A 47 -1.72 -2.90 -5.92
C VAL A 47 -0.27 -2.45 -5.85
N VAL A 48 0.66 -3.40 -5.69
CA VAL A 48 2.11 -3.15 -5.68
C VAL A 48 2.79 -4.03 -6.72
N LEU A 49 3.37 -3.39 -7.75
CA LEU A 49 4.11 -4.07 -8.83
C LEU A 49 5.53 -3.49 -8.97
N PRO A 50 6.53 -4.09 -8.30
CA PRO A 50 7.92 -3.76 -8.53
C PRO A 50 8.37 -4.30 -9.90
N ASP A 51 9.15 -3.51 -10.63
CA ASP A 51 9.80 -3.94 -11.86
C ASP A 51 11.05 -4.77 -11.54
N CYS A 52 11.71 -4.47 -10.42
CA CYS A 52 12.87 -5.19 -9.91
C CYS A 52 12.92 -5.15 -8.37
N LEU A 53 13.82 -5.95 -7.77
CA LEU A 53 13.98 -6.00 -6.31
C LEU A 53 14.39 -4.65 -5.70
N GLU A 54 15.09 -3.80 -6.45
CA GLU A 54 15.56 -2.49 -5.99
C GLU A 54 14.40 -1.59 -5.56
N ASN A 55 13.25 -1.68 -6.25
CA ASN A 55 12.06 -0.86 -5.96
C ASN A 55 11.50 -1.09 -4.54
N ILE A 56 11.83 -2.21 -3.89
CA ILE A 56 11.39 -2.54 -2.53
C ILE A 56 12.54 -2.60 -1.52
N PHE A 57 13.77 -2.35 -1.94
CA PHE A 57 14.95 -2.56 -1.10
C PHE A 57 14.93 -1.74 0.19
N GLY A 58 14.46 -0.50 0.13
CA GLY A 58 14.27 0.35 1.32
C GLY A 58 13.26 -0.21 2.30
N MET A 59 12.19 -0.84 1.80
CA MET A 59 11.11 -1.40 2.61
C MET A 59 11.50 -2.70 3.30
N LEU A 60 12.38 -3.51 2.69
CA LEU A 60 12.87 -4.75 3.30
C LEU A 60 13.57 -4.54 4.65
N LYS A 61 14.11 -3.33 4.88
CA LYS A 61 14.79 -2.94 6.12
C LYS A 61 13.83 -2.41 7.20
N MET A 62 12.56 -2.25 6.87
CA MET A 62 11.57 -1.73 7.81
C MET A 62 11.09 -2.82 8.75
N GLU A 63 10.61 -2.39 9.92
CA GLU A 63 9.96 -3.28 10.88
C GLU A 63 8.64 -3.82 10.33
N ASN A 64 8.23 -4.97 10.84
CA ASN A 64 6.97 -5.56 10.44
C ASN A 64 5.81 -4.66 10.86
N LYS A 65 4.76 -4.57 10.02
CA LYS A 65 3.58 -3.73 10.25
C LYS A 65 3.90 -2.24 10.49
N SER A 66 5.01 -1.73 9.95
CA SER A 66 5.40 -0.33 10.12
C SER A 66 4.79 0.61 9.06
N ILE A 67 4.16 0.07 8.01
CA ILE A 67 3.52 0.82 6.94
C ILE A 67 2.00 0.66 7.06
N TRP A 68 1.33 1.68 7.59
CA TRP A 68 -0.12 1.66 7.78
C TRP A 68 -0.89 1.85 6.46
N VAL A 69 -1.72 0.88 6.12
CA VAL A 69 -2.63 0.92 4.95
C VAL A 69 -4.08 1.12 5.37
N GLY A 70 -4.46 0.58 6.53
CA GLY A 70 -5.84 0.59 7.03
C GLY A 70 -6.68 -0.58 6.53
N LYS A 71 -7.99 -0.36 6.39
CA LYS A 71 -8.91 -1.39 5.89
C LYS A 71 -8.84 -1.46 4.37
N VAL A 72 -8.75 -2.66 3.82
CA VAL A 72 -8.64 -2.89 2.38
C VAL A 72 -9.43 -4.12 1.97
N ARG A 73 -10.15 -4.08 0.86
CA ARG A 73 -10.91 -5.23 0.35
C ARG A 73 -10.04 -6.20 -0.44
N LYS A 74 -9.10 -5.66 -1.22
CA LYS A 74 -8.21 -6.46 -2.05
C LYS A 74 -6.77 -5.94 -2.00
N VAL A 75 -5.84 -6.85 -1.77
CA VAL A 75 -4.40 -6.57 -1.85
C VAL A 75 -3.80 -7.44 -2.94
N SER A 76 -3.10 -6.81 -3.88
CA SER A 76 -2.37 -7.47 -4.96
C SER A 76 -0.88 -7.17 -4.84
N LEU A 77 -0.14 -8.13 -4.25
CA LEU A 77 1.32 -8.13 -4.20
C LEU A 77 1.84 -9.18 -5.19
N THR A 78 2.45 -8.71 -6.28
CA THR A 78 2.98 -9.59 -7.33
C THR A 78 4.51 -9.58 -7.36
N GLY A 79 5.11 -10.68 -7.83
CA GLY A 79 6.57 -10.81 -7.94
C GLY A 79 7.29 -10.53 -6.61
N HIS A 80 8.25 -9.61 -6.64
CA HIS A 80 9.04 -9.25 -5.46
C HIS A 80 8.21 -8.59 -4.35
N ALA A 81 7.03 -8.02 -4.63
CA ALA A 81 6.21 -7.34 -3.63
C ALA A 81 5.78 -8.25 -2.47
N LYS A 82 5.68 -9.57 -2.68
CA LYS A 82 5.34 -10.52 -1.61
C LYS A 82 6.34 -10.50 -0.45
N ARG A 83 7.59 -10.08 -0.69
CA ARG A 83 8.65 -10.02 0.32
C ARG A 83 8.48 -8.87 1.32
N ILE A 84 7.59 -7.93 1.03
CA ILE A 84 7.29 -6.79 1.91
C ILE A 84 5.88 -6.86 2.48
N GLU A 85 5.16 -7.97 2.29
CA GLU A 85 3.81 -8.15 2.82
C GLU A 85 3.78 -7.99 4.34
N ASP A 86 4.77 -8.55 5.03
CA ASP A 86 4.94 -8.45 6.49
C ASP A 86 5.23 -7.02 6.98
N LYS A 87 5.63 -6.12 6.08
CA LYS A 87 5.89 -4.70 6.40
C LYS A 87 4.61 -3.87 6.39
N LEU A 88 3.58 -4.35 5.71
CA LEU A 88 2.30 -3.67 5.59
C LEU A 88 1.40 -4.01 6.79
N ASP A 89 0.75 -2.98 7.34
CA ASP A 89 -0.29 -3.13 8.34
C ASP A 89 -1.65 -2.80 7.72
N PHE A 90 -2.41 -3.86 7.42
CA PHE A 90 -3.74 -3.76 6.83
C PHE A 90 -4.71 -4.76 7.45
N THR A 91 -5.98 -4.41 7.39
CA THR A 91 -7.09 -5.32 7.71
C THR A 91 -7.82 -5.67 6.42
N LEU A 92 -7.79 -6.94 6.03
CA LEU A 92 -8.60 -7.43 4.91
C LEU A 92 -10.06 -7.45 5.30
N MET A 93 -10.89 -6.76 4.52
CA MET A 93 -12.34 -6.84 4.66
C MET A 93 -12.85 -8.08 3.95
N ALA A 94 -13.90 -8.69 4.51
CA ALA A 94 -14.62 -9.74 3.81
C ALA A 94 -15.13 -9.20 2.46
N PRO A 95 -15.13 -10.02 1.39
CA PRO A 95 -15.87 -9.67 0.19
C PRO A 95 -17.32 -9.41 0.58
N ASP A 96 -17.91 -8.33 0.07
CA ASP A 96 -19.31 -8.06 0.32
C ASP A 96 -20.11 -9.23 -0.27
N THR A 97 -20.69 -10.07 0.61
CA THR A 97 -21.76 -10.99 0.23
C THR A 97 -22.98 -10.15 -0.10
N GLN A 98 -22.99 -9.51 -1.27
CA GLN A 98 -24.24 -9.19 -1.92
C GLN A 98 -24.77 -10.52 -2.45
N GLU A 99 -25.48 -11.25 -1.60
CA GLU A 99 -26.51 -12.17 -2.08
C GLU A 99 -27.43 -11.34 -2.97
N GLU A 100 -27.34 -11.55 -4.29
CA GLU A 100 -28.43 -11.23 -5.19
C GLU A 100 -29.59 -12.15 -4.85
N ASN A 101 -30.34 -11.76 -3.83
CA ASN A 101 -31.69 -12.24 -3.61
C ASN A 101 -32.60 -11.57 -4.65
N GLY A 102 -32.98 -12.35 -5.66
CA GLY A 102 -34.34 -12.38 -6.18
C GLY A 102 -34.74 -11.36 -7.24
N GLY A 103 -34.87 -11.86 -8.47
CA GLY A 103 -35.67 -11.32 -9.56
C GLY A 103 -35.93 -12.40 -10.60
#